data_AF-A0A6M3IEB2-F1
#
_entry.id   AF-A0A6M3IEB2-F1
#
_cell.length_a   1.000
_cell.length_b   1.000
_cell.length_c   1.000
_cell.angle_alpha   90.00
_cell.angle_beta   90.00
_cell.angle_gamma   90.00
#
_symmetry.space_group_name_H-M   'P 1'
#
loop_
_entity.id
_entity.type
_entity.pdbx_description
1 polymer ?
#
loop_
_entity_poly.entity_id
_entity_poly.type
_entity_poly.pdbx_seq_one_letter_code
_entity_poly.pdbx_strand_id
1 'polypeptide(L)'
;MDNARIEKLELITTRLMRRASKRAVAMITPYPISNAVFGDKVSGAVLRYMFPCDGVITKGFVRLGQKPKKDVMLEVKMFNDSGSTMKGFALSKKSIAIEPEIKVKAGDCLEISLALSEEVVSEIWVAFLWKPVVSDIEVKSFLIEELESDLLKK
;
A
#
# COMPACT_ATOMS: atom_id res chain seq x y z
N MET A 1 43.81 -24.59 22.00
CA MET A 1 42.85 -23.77 21.23
C MET A 1 43.54 -22.46 20.91
N ASP A 2 43.76 -22.17 19.64
CA ASP A 2 44.59 -21.05 19.20
C ASP A 2 43.99 -19.71 19.59
N ASN A 3 44.73 -18.92 20.37
CA ASN A 3 44.35 -17.57 20.80
C ASN A 3 43.91 -16.68 19.62
N ALA A 4 44.56 -16.85 18.46
CA ALA A 4 44.23 -16.14 17.23
C ALA A 4 42.79 -16.40 16.73
N ARG A 5 42.22 -17.58 16.99
CA ARG A 5 40.83 -17.89 16.63
C ARG A 5 39.85 -17.16 17.53
N ILE A 6 40.16 -17.04 18.82
CA ILE A 6 39.33 -16.34 19.81
C ILE A 6 39.32 -14.84 19.51
N GLU A 7 40.48 -14.22 19.29
CA GLU A 7 40.61 -12.80 18.94
C GLU A 7 39.84 -12.45 17.65
N LYS A 8 39.87 -13.34 16.65
CA LYS A 8 39.14 -13.15 15.40
C LYS A 8 37.61 -13.18 15.63
N LEU A 9 37.12 -14.11 16.45
CA LEU A 9 35.69 -14.19 16.79
C LEU A 9 35.21 -12.98 17.59
N GLU A 10 36.04 -12.46 18.51
CA GLU A 10 35.76 -11.24 19.27
C GLU A 10 35.72 -9.99 18.36
N LEU A 11 36.61 -9.93 17.35
CA LEU A 11 36.60 -8.86 16.37
C LEU A 11 35.31 -8.85 15.53
N ILE A 12 34.84 -10.02 15.10
CA ILE A 12 33.61 -10.18 14.32
C ILE A 12 32.39 -9.81 15.16
N THR A 13 32.29 -10.31 16.40
CA THR A 13 31.19 -9.96 17.31
C THR A 13 31.18 -8.48 17.71
N THR A 14 32.34 -7.86 17.88
CA THR A 14 32.45 -6.41 18.14
C THR A 14 32.00 -5.59 16.93
N ARG A 15 32.35 -6.02 15.71
CA ARG A 15 31.86 -5.40 14.45
C ARG A 15 30.35 -5.57 14.30
N LEU A 16 29.80 -6.73 14.67
CA LEU A 16 28.36 -7.00 14.69
C LEU A 16 27.64 -6.07 15.67
N MET A 17 28.11 -5.96 16.92
CA MET A 17 27.52 -5.05 17.91
C MET A 17 27.56 -3.59 17.47
N ARG A 18 28.68 -3.12 16.90
CA ARG A 18 28.81 -1.74 16.38
C ARG A 18 27.92 -1.45 15.17
N ARG A 19 27.51 -2.45 14.40
CA ARG A 19 26.61 -2.30 13.24
C ARG A 19 25.14 -2.52 13.62
N ALA A 20 24.86 -3.39 14.59
CA ALA A 20 23.52 -3.60 15.13
C ALA A 20 22.95 -2.33 15.78
N SER A 21 23.80 -1.46 16.32
CA SER A 21 23.41 -0.14 16.83
C SER A 21 23.15 0.90 15.73
N LYS A 22 23.45 0.62 14.45
CA LYS A 22 23.15 1.48 13.29
C LYS A 22 21.88 1.04 12.54
N ARG A 23 20.90 0.49 13.25
CA ARG A 23 19.59 0.19 12.66
C ARG A 23 18.83 1.50 12.40
N ALA A 24 18.64 1.84 11.14
CA ALA A 24 17.66 2.84 10.74
C ALA A 24 16.30 2.16 10.67
N VAL A 25 15.33 2.64 11.46
CA VAL A 25 13.93 2.22 11.33
C VAL A 25 13.24 3.24 10.42
N ALA A 26 12.96 2.84 9.18
CA ALA A 26 12.11 3.63 8.29
C ALA A 26 10.65 3.30 8.61
N MET A 27 9.93 4.24 9.22
CA MET A 27 8.47 4.15 9.33
C MET A 27 7.86 4.66 8.04
N ILE A 28 7.28 3.77 7.24
CA ILE A 28 6.47 4.19 6.09
C ILE A 28 5.01 4.24 6.53
N THR A 29 4.51 5.46 6.66
CA THR A 29 3.10 5.72 6.99
C THR A 29 2.22 5.38 5.79
N PRO A 30 1.13 4.62 5.97
CA PRO A 30 0.12 4.46 4.93
C PRO A 30 -0.33 5.82 4.40
N TYR A 31 -0.43 5.94 3.07
CA TYR A 31 -0.75 7.18 2.40
C TYR A 31 -2.25 7.27 2.10
N PRO A 32 -2.94 8.32 2.55
CA PRO A 32 -4.33 8.55 2.20
C PRO A 32 -4.45 9.13 0.79
N ILE A 33 -5.28 8.50 -0.04
CA ILE A 33 -5.66 8.99 -1.36
C ILE A 33 -7.12 9.41 -1.27
N SER A 34 -7.39 10.70 -1.34
CA SER A 34 -8.76 11.22 -1.20
C SER A 34 -9.10 12.22 -2.28
N ASN A 35 -10.39 12.29 -2.60
CA ASN A 35 -10.96 13.35 -3.40
C ASN A 35 -12.40 13.63 -3.00
N ALA A 36 -12.87 14.82 -3.31
CA ALA A 36 -14.26 15.23 -3.17
C ALA A 36 -14.72 15.91 -4.45
N VAL A 37 -15.90 15.52 -4.94
CA VAL A 37 -16.49 16.08 -6.15
C VAL A 37 -17.89 16.59 -5.84
N PHE A 38 -18.16 17.82 -6.28
CA PHE A 38 -19.42 18.52 -6.07
C PHE A 38 -19.96 18.97 -7.43
N GLY A 39 -21.28 18.88 -7.62
CA GLY A 39 -21.95 19.37 -8.82
C GLY A 39 -23.44 19.05 -8.81
N ASP A 40 -24.17 19.49 -9.84
CA ASP A 40 -25.61 19.24 -9.92
C ASP A 40 -25.94 17.76 -10.17
N LYS A 41 -25.09 17.07 -10.95
CA LYS A 41 -25.17 15.64 -11.21
C LYS A 41 -23.77 15.05 -11.41
N VAL A 42 -23.20 14.50 -10.34
CA VAL A 42 -21.90 13.82 -10.36
C VAL A 42 -22.07 12.43 -10.99
N SER A 43 -21.31 12.17 -12.05
CA SER A 43 -21.27 10.86 -12.72
C SER A 43 -19.90 10.64 -13.38
N GLY A 44 -19.53 9.38 -13.63
CA GLY A 44 -18.24 9.05 -14.22
C GLY A 44 -17.09 9.08 -13.21
N ALA A 45 -15.87 9.35 -13.67
CA ALA A 45 -14.67 9.28 -12.85
C ALA A 45 -14.62 10.41 -11.80
N VAL A 46 -14.55 10.02 -10.53
CA VAL A 46 -14.47 10.91 -9.36
C VAL A 46 -13.08 10.94 -8.72
N LEU A 47 -12.24 9.94 -8.98
CA LEU A 47 -10.83 9.93 -8.56
C LEU A 47 -10.02 9.25 -9.65
N ARG A 48 -8.88 9.84 -9.99
CA ARG A 48 -7.83 9.21 -10.80
C ARG A 48 -6.51 9.36 -10.07
N TYR A 49 -5.79 8.27 -9.91
CA TYR A 49 -4.52 8.26 -9.19
C TYR A 49 -3.58 7.22 -9.80
N MET A 50 -2.32 7.58 -9.99
CA MET A 50 -1.28 6.65 -10.46
C MET A 50 -0.35 6.31 -9.31
N PHE A 51 -0.09 5.02 -9.09
CA PHE A 51 0.77 4.57 -8.00
C PHE A 51 2.25 4.70 -8.37
N PRO A 52 3.06 5.39 -7.55
CA PRO A 52 4.49 5.54 -7.82
C PRO A 52 5.31 4.30 -7.43
N CYS A 53 4.76 3.41 -6.61
CA CYS A 53 5.41 2.16 -6.20
C CYS A 53 4.39 1.08 -5.82
N ASP A 54 4.89 -0.14 -5.61
CA ASP A 54 4.09 -1.29 -5.20
C ASP A 54 3.43 -1.08 -3.84
N GLY A 55 2.27 -1.68 -3.62
CA GLY A 55 1.58 -1.60 -2.34
C GLY A 55 0.25 -2.33 -2.30
N VAL A 56 -0.55 -2.01 -1.29
CA VAL A 56 -1.89 -2.57 -1.10
C VAL A 56 -2.85 -1.47 -0.67
N ILE A 57 -4.01 -1.38 -1.34
CA ILE A 57 -5.15 -0.59 -0.88
C ILE A 57 -5.90 -1.42 0.14
N THR A 58 -5.83 -1.00 1.41
CA THR A 58 -6.35 -1.79 2.54
C THR A 58 -7.76 -1.38 2.94
N LYS A 59 -8.05 -0.08 2.93
CA LYS A 59 -9.35 0.47 3.35
C LYS A 59 -9.80 1.54 2.37
N GLY A 60 -11.10 1.66 2.20
CA GLY A 60 -11.77 2.75 1.49
C GLY A 60 -12.94 3.25 2.32
N PHE A 61 -13.23 4.53 2.19
CA PHE A 61 -14.40 5.16 2.77
C PHE A 61 -15.04 6.03 1.71
N VAL A 62 -16.35 5.88 1.57
CA VAL A 62 -17.13 6.65 0.61
C VAL A 62 -18.29 7.28 1.33
N ARG A 63 -18.53 8.55 1.05
CA ARG A 63 -19.62 9.33 1.61
C ARG A 63 -20.30 10.17 0.54
N LEU A 64 -21.62 10.03 0.46
CA LEU A 64 -22.47 10.86 -0.39
C LEU A 64 -22.97 12.07 0.42
N GLY A 65 -23.29 13.17 -0.27
CA GLY A 65 -23.89 14.35 0.37
C GLY A 65 -25.24 14.03 1.04
N GLN A 66 -26.04 13.21 0.37
CA GLN A 66 -27.35 12.74 0.84
C GLN A 66 -27.45 11.21 0.82
N LYS A 67 -28.38 10.67 1.62
CA LYS A 67 -28.68 9.24 1.57
C LYS A 67 -29.38 8.95 0.24
N PRO A 68 -28.90 7.98 -0.56
CA PRO A 68 -29.52 7.69 -1.85
C PRO A 68 -30.84 6.93 -1.64
N LYS A 69 -31.81 7.17 -2.51
CA LYS A 69 -33.10 6.46 -2.52
C LYS A 69 -33.01 5.10 -3.20
N LYS A 70 -32.14 4.97 -4.20
CA LYS A 70 -31.78 3.73 -4.90
C LYS A 70 -30.30 3.44 -4.73
N ASP A 71 -29.89 2.18 -4.86
CA ASP A 71 -28.49 1.81 -4.76
C ASP A 71 -27.66 2.52 -5.84
N VAL A 72 -26.58 3.19 -5.42
CA VAL A 72 -25.63 3.83 -6.32
C VAL A 72 -24.41 2.93 -6.47
N MET A 73 -24.08 2.55 -7.70
CA MET A 73 -22.92 1.69 -7.97
C MET A 73 -21.64 2.51 -8.08
N LEU A 74 -20.68 2.22 -7.21
CA LEU A 74 -19.31 2.72 -7.27
C LEU A 74 -18.42 1.66 -7.90
N GLU A 75 -17.65 2.02 -8.90
CA GLU A 75 -16.70 1.15 -9.56
C GLU A 75 -15.29 1.57 -9.19
N VAL A 76 -14.50 0.62 -8.73
CA VAL A 76 -13.07 0.76 -8.47
C VAL A 76 -12.35 -0.02 -9.56
N LYS A 77 -11.73 0.71 -10.48
CA LYS A 77 -11.01 0.16 -11.62
C LYS A 77 -9.51 0.37 -11.42
N MET A 78 -8.75 -0.70 -11.61
CA MET A 78 -7.30 -0.68 -11.68
C MET A 78 -6.90 -1.06 -13.09
N PHE A 79 -6.05 -0.27 -13.74
CA PHE A 79 -5.60 -0.56 -15.09
C PHE A 79 -4.16 -0.11 -15.34
N ASN A 80 -3.52 -0.80 -16.27
CA ASN A 80 -2.20 -0.48 -16.82
C ASN A 80 -2.15 -0.98 -18.27
N ASP A 81 -0.99 -0.87 -18.92
CA ASP A 81 -0.82 -1.30 -20.31
C ASP A 81 -1.02 -2.81 -20.52
N SER A 82 -0.92 -3.61 -19.45
CA SER A 82 -1.07 -5.07 -19.51
C SER A 82 -2.51 -5.55 -19.31
N GLY A 83 -3.40 -4.71 -18.76
CA GLY A 83 -4.80 -5.07 -18.56
C GLY A 83 -5.55 -4.21 -17.54
N SER A 84 -6.79 -4.59 -17.26
CA SER A 84 -7.64 -3.91 -16.29
C SER A 84 -8.41 -4.88 -15.40
N THR A 85 -8.57 -4.52 -14.12
CA THR A 85 -9.44 -5.20 -13.17
C THR A 85 -10.45 -4.19 -12.60
N MET A 86 -11.65 -4.66 -12.29
CA MET A 86 -12.73 -3.79 -11.80
C MET A 86 -13.48 -4.49 -10.67
N LYS A 87 -13.81 -3.73 -9.62
CA LYS A 87 -14.67 -4.15 -8.52
C LYS A 87 -15.78 -3.13 -8.31
N GLY A 88 -17.02 -3.59 -8.28
CA GLY A 88 -18.20 -2.76 -8.01
C GLY A 88 -18.62 -2.84 -6.54
N PHE A 89 -19.08 -1.71 -5.98
CA PHE A 89 -19.63 -1.60 -4.63
C PHE A 89 -20.98 -0.87 -4.68
N ALA A 90 -22.03 -1.48 -4.14
CA ALA A 90 -23.35 -0.86 -4.04
C ALA A 90 -23.44 0.04 -2.81
N LEU A 91 -23.75 1.32 -3.02
CA LEU A 91 -23.95 2.33 -1.99
C LEU A 91 -25.45 2.49 -1.70
N SER A 92 -25.93 1.83 -0.65
CA SER A 92 -27.31 1.97 -0.15
C SER A 92 -27.43 2.95 1.02
N LYS A 93 -26.30 3.35 1.59
CA LYS A 93 -26.19 4.25 2.75
C LYS A 93 -25.46 5.53 2.35
N LYS A 94 -25.67 6.58 3.15
CA LYS A 94 -24.94 7.85 3.00
C LYS A 94 -23.43 7.65 3.09
N SER A 95 -22.96 6.71 3.89
CA SER A 95 -21.55 6.38 4.02
C SER A 95 -21.32 4.88 4.13
N ILE A 96 -20.23 4.41 3.53
CA ILE A 96 -19.78 3.02 3.60
C ILE A 96 -18.26 2.98 3.83
N ALA A 97 -17.84 1.99 4.60
CA ALA A 97 -16.45 1.56 4.62
C ALA A 97 -16.32 0.31 3.74
N ILE A 98 -15.28 0.26 2.92
CA ILE A 98 -14.97 -0.86 2.05
C ILE A 98 -13.55 -1.34 2.34
N GLU A 99 -13.34 -2.65 2.25
CA GLU A 99 -12.03 -3.29 2.50
C GLU A 99 -11.65 -4.04 1.23
N PRO A 100 -11.10 -3.33 0.22
CA PRO A 100 -10.96 -3.88 -1.12
C PRO A 100 -9.78 -4.86 -1.26
N GLU A 101 -8.78 -4.76 -0.36
CA GLU A 101 -7.54 -5.56 -0.33
C GLU A 101 -6.87 -5.72 -1.71
N ILE A 102 -6.76 -4.61 -2.44
CA ILE A 102 -6.24 -4.61 -3.82
C ILE A 102 -4.73 -4.43 -3.77
N LYS A 103 -3.98 -5.40 -4.29
CA LYS A 103 -2.54 -5.24 -4.55
C LYS A 103 -2.34 -4.35 -5.77
N VAL A 104 -1.40 -3.42 -5.66
CA VAL A 104 -1.06 -2.47 -6.73
C VAL A 104 0.43 -2.54 -7.01
N LYS A 105 0.80 -2.34 -8.27
CA LYS A 105 2.18 -2.21 -8.73
C LYS A 105 2.50 -0.77 -9.11
N ALA A 106 3.80 -0.46 -9.16
CA ALA A 106 4.28 0.79 -9.73
C ALA A 106 3.73 1.00 -11.15
N GLY A 107 3.18 2.19 -11.41
CA GLY A 107 2.56 2.56 -12.70
C GLY A 107 1.10 2.16 -12.84
N ASP A 108 0.54 1.37 -11.93
CA ASP A 108 -0.89 1.07 -11.96
C ASP A 108 -1.72 2.35 -11.77
N CYS A 109 -2.81 2.47 -12.53
CA CYS A 109 -3.75 3.57 -12.46
C CYS A 109 -5.05 3.12 -11.76
N LEU A 110 -5.39 3.81 -10.67
CA LEU A 110 -6.68 3.74 -10.00
C LEU A 110 -7.63 4.75 -10.63
N GLU A 111 -8.79 4.28 -11.06
CA GLU A 111 -9.94 5.11 -11.36
C GLU A 111 -11.11 4.67 -10.48
N ILE A 112 -11.74 5.64 -9.84
CA ILE A 112 -12.99 5.42 -9.12
C ILE A 112 -14.06 6.17 -9.87
N SER A 113 -15.11 5.47 -10.25
CA SER A 113 -16.23 6.02 -11.00
C SER A 113 -17.55 5.73 -10.33
N LEU A 114 -18.50 6.64 -10.53
CA LEU A 114 -19.91 6.38 -10.30
C LEU A 114 -20.52 5.89 -11.61
N ALA A 115 -21.11 4.69 -11.57
CA ALA A 115 -21.88 4.17 -12.69
C ALA A 115 -23.09 5.08 -12.95
N LEU A 116 -23.57 5.07 -14.19
CA LEU A 116 -24.78 5.79 -14.56
C LEU A 116 -25.95 5.30 -13.72
N SER A 117 -26.48 6.18 -12.88
CA SER A 117 -27.62 5.94 -12.01
C SER A 117 -28.72 6.96 -12.32
N GLU A 118 -29.97 6.55 -12.14
CA GLU A 118 -31.12 7.47 -12.14
C GLU A 118 -31.10 8.40 -10.91
N GLU A 119 -30.40 7.99 -9.85
CA GLU A 119 -30.25 8.80 -8.63
C GLU A 119 -29.29 9.98 -8.90
N VAL A 120 -29.74 11.18 -8.54
CA VAL A 120 -28.92 12.38 -8.66
C VAL A 120 -28.00 12.48 -7.45
N VAL A 121 -26.71 12.21 -7.66
CA VAL A 121 -25.65 12.42 -6.66
C VAL A 121 -25.08 13.82 -6.87
N SER A 122 -25.23 14.70 -5.90
CA SER A 122 -24.68 16.06 -5.96
C SER A 122 -23.26 16.18 -5.38
N GLU A 123 -22.89 15.26 -4.50
CA GLU A 123 -21.68 15.33 -3.71
C GLU A 123 -21.21 13.93 -3.37
N ILE A 124 -19.92 13.69 -3.57
CA ILE A 124 -19.24 12.45 -3.18
C ILE A 124 -17.85 12.74 -2.62
N TRP A 125 -17.53 12.07 -1.54
CA TRP A 125 -16.22 12.00 -0.93
C TRP A 125 -15.73 10.58 -1.01
N VAL A 126 -14.49 10.41 -1.46
CA VAL A 126 -13.80 9.14 -1.50
C VAL A 126 -12.46 9.27 -0.80
N ALA A 127 -12.11 8.29 0.01
CA ALA A 127 -10.81 8.22 0.67
C ALA A 127 -10.35 6.76 0.75
N PHE A 128 -9.14 6.48 0.32
CA PHE A 128 -8.53 5.16 0.32
C PHE A 128 -7.20 5.19 1.03
N LEU A 129 -6.89 4.11 1.74
CA LEU A 129 -5.63 3.94 2.45
C LEU A 129 -4.73 2.99 1.67
N TRP A 130 -3.73 3.57 1.02
CA TRP A 130 -2.69 2.83 0.31
C TRP A 130 -1.50 2.62 1.22
N LYS A 131 -1.10 1.35 1.40
CA LYS A 131 0.09 0.97 2.15
C LYS A 131 1.15 0.50 1.14
N PRO A 132 2.23 1.27 0.90
CA PRO A 132 3.30 0.84 0.01
C PRO A 132 3.98 -0.41 0.59
N VAL A 133 4.47 -1.27 -0.31
CA VAL A 133 5.30 -2.41 0.06
C VAL A 133 6.71 -1.90 0.35
N VAL A 134 7.28 -2.35 1.45
CA VAL A 134 8.66 -2.04 1.84
C VAL A 134 9.48 -3.29 1.61
N SER A 135 9.99 -3.45 0.39
CA SER A 135 11.07 -4.38 0.11
C SER A 135 12.37 -3.58 0.19
N ASP A 136 12.94 -3.49 1.40
CA ASP A 136 14.37 -3.27 1.64
C ASP A 136 14.62 -3.08 3.15
N ILE A 137 14.48 -4.17 3.89
CA ILE A 137 15.47 -4.46 4.94
C ILE A 137 16.20 -5.70 4.42
N GLU A 138 17.16 -5.50 3.51
CA GLU A 138 18.22 -6.48 3.35
C GLU A 138 18.93 -6.57 4.70
N VAL A 139 18.60 -7.57 5.50
CA VAL A 139 19.55 -8.09 6.48
C VAL A 139 20.70 -8.58 5.62
N LYS A 140 21.73 -7.76 5.48
CA LYS A 140 22.94 -8.10 4.76
C LYS A 140 23.55 -9.36 5.40
N SER A 141 23.20 -10.53 4.86
CA SER A 141 23.56 -11.86 5.36
C SER A 141 25.05 -12.17 5.27
N PHE A 142 25.84 -11.36 4.55
CA PHE A 142 27.28 -11.59 4.37
C PHE A 142 28.03 -11.76 5.70
N LEU A 143 27.55 -11.15 6.79
CA LEU A 143 28.18 -11.26 8.12
C LEU A 143 27.84 -12.58 8.83
N ILE A 144 26.67 -13.16 8.56
CA ILE A 144 26.31 -14.50 9.06
C ILE A 144 27.07 -15.54 8.24
N GLU A 145 27.12 -15.38 6.92
CA GLU A 145 27.87 -16.24 6.01
C GLU A 145 29.39 -16.23 6.30
N GLU A 146 29.97 -15.07 6.63
CA GLU A 146 31.39 -14.96 7.04
C GLU A 146 31.66 -15.70 8.36
N LEU A 147 30.69 -15.70 9.29
CA LEU A 147 30.79 -16.37 10.59
C LEU A 147 30.60 -17.89 10.46
N GLU A 148 29.65 -18.33 9.63
CA GLU A 148 29.41 -19.74 9.31
C GLU A 148 30.57 -20.35 8.51
N SER A 149 31.13 -19.62 7.54
CA SER A 149 32.30 -20.06 6.75
C SER A 149 33.54 -20.31 7.61
N ASP A 150 33.76 -19.48 8.64
CA ASP A 150 34.90 -19.63 9.56
C ASP A 150 34.67 -20.71 10.63
N LEU A 151 33.42 -21.03 11.00
CA LEU A 151 33.11 -22.16 11.89
C LEU A 151 33.38 -23.51 11.23
N LEU A 152 33.23 -23.59 9.89
CA LEU A 152 33.42 -24.80 9.09
C LEU A 152 34.88 -25.10 8.74
N LYS A 153 35.80 -24.13 8.90
CA LYS A 153 37.25 -24.35 8.74
C LYS A 153 37.82 -24.96 10.03
N LYS A 154 37.97 -26.28 10.05
CA LYS A 154 38.70 -27.03 11.09
C LYS A 154 40.21 -26.86 10.93
#